data_AF-A0A3D0YVX5-F1
#
_entry.id   AF-A0A3D0YVX5-F1
#
_cell.length_a   1.000
_cell.length_b   1.000
_cell.length_c   1.000
_cell.angle_alpha   90.00
_cell.angle_beta   90.00
_cell.angle_gamma   90.00
#
_symmetry.space_group_name_H-M   'P 1'
#
loop_
_entity.id
_entity.type
_entity.pdbx_description
1 polymer ?
#
loop_
_entity_poly.entity_id
_entity_poly.type
_entity_poly.pdbx_seq_one_letter_code
_entity_poly.pdbx_strand_id
1 'polypeptide(L)'
;MRRTNLHYYLLMLGVVISVNTLMLYANGCKKNMADEIDVTDWQSCLERAQSTPQLGECYRLACMLADPCDSDNGFYRQTAEKEITLHLLAGKIDQAKLLAARHNIVFDTMFRAMFSQLISEEKSEQAADLYHLAPDLLPAIELQRVVNRRLKDIQKPCVVYQYYQTFELGIMHPDHGNLVKYCFTNLVAMDFISTENNLPMLLSLTDGHNLSQAERDLVLTLVCYFKFKHKEFDQARQCIEENNIDKTIIIQMLAAPNPIEYLLARLLL
;
A
#
# COMPACT_ATOMS: atom_id res chain seq x y z
N MET A 1 -47.91 40.50 27.62
CA MET A 1 -47.43 39.22 28.18
C MET A 1 -47.68 38.10 27.18
N ARG A 2 -46.71 37.76 26.31
CA ARG A 2 -46.76 36.61 25.38
C ARG A 2 -45.41 36.52 24.69
N ARG A 3 -44.54 35.59 25.11
CA ARG A 3 -43.37 35.04 24.37
C ARG A 3 -42.61 34.13 25.34
N THR A 4 -42.99 32.85 25.44
CA THR A 4 -42.14 31.84 26.11
C THR A 4 -42.37 30.38 25.70
N ASN A 5 -43.34 30.04 24.85
CA ASN A 5 -43.66 28.62 24.59
C ASN A 5 -43.29 28.07 23.20
N LEU A 6 -42.57 28.83 22.35
CA LEU A 6 -42.19 28.33 21.01
C LEU A 6 -40.76 27.77 20.93
N HIS A 7 -39.87 28.06 21.89
CA HIS A 7 -38.48 27.59 21.84
C HIS A 7 -38.26 26.20 22.45
N TYR A 8 -39.13 25.73 23.33
CA TYR A 8 -38.99 24.39 23.92
C TYR A 8 -39.45 23.25 22.98
N TYR A 9 -40.38 23.52 22.06
CA TYR A 9 -40.83 22.50 21.09
C TYR A 9 -39.88 22.32 19.91
N LEU A 10 -39.05 23.33 19.58
CA LEU A 10 -38.05 23.25 18.50
C LEU A 10 -36.75 22.54 18.93
N LEU A 11 -36.45 22.47 20.22
CA LEU A 11 -35.30 21.72 20.74
C LEU A 11 -35.59 20.23 20.99
N MET A 12 -36.85 19.87 21.26
CA MET A 12 -37.25 18.45 21.45
C MET A 12 -37.53 17.71 20.13
N LEU A 13 -37.90 18.42 19.06
CA LEU A 13 -38.04 17.82 17.71
C LEU A 13 -36.72 17.74 16.94
N GLY A 14 -35.71 18.53 17.31
CA GLY A 14 -34.36 18.50 16.71
C GLY A 14 -33.41 17.42 17.27
N VAL A 15 -33.78 16.76 18.37
CA VAL A 15 -32.92 15.77 19.07
C VAL A 15 -33.43 14.34 18.92
N VAL A 16 -34.66 14.12 18.43
CA VAL A 16 -35.20 12.75 18.22
C VAL A 16 -34.97 12.23 16.79
N ILE A 17 -34.61 13.10 15.83
CA ILE A 17 -34.33 12.70 14.44
C ILE A 17 -32.82 12.43 14.18
N SER A 18 -31.93 12.83 15.10
CA SER A 18 -30.47 12.73 14.89
C SER A 18 -29.79 11.51 15.54
N VAL A 19 -30.53 10.64 16.25
CA VAL A 19 -29.95 9.41 16.84
C VAL A 19 -30.43 8.14 16.14
N ASN A 20 -31.69 8.07 15.70
CA ASN A 20 -32.20 6.87 15.03
C ASN A 20 -31.94 6.83 13.52
N THR A 21 -31.82 7.99 12.86
CA THR A 21 -31.56 8.06 11.41
C THR A 21 -30.06 8.03 11.07
N LEU A 22 -29.20 8.38 12.03
CA LEU A 22 -27.74 8.35 11.84
C LEU A 22 -27.13 6.95 12.07
N MET A 23 -27.81 6.06 12.80
CA MET A 23 -27.37 4.66 12.94
C MET A 23 -27.62 3.81 11.70
N LEU A 24 -28.38 4.31 10.71
CA LEU A 24 -28.81 3.56 9.53
C LEU A 24 -27.88 3.72 8.31
N TYR A 25 -26.88 4.59 8.37
CA TYR A 25 -25.87 4.77 7.31
C TYR A 25 -24.46 4.34 7.73
N ALA A 26 -24.21 4.14 9.03
CA ALA A 26 -22.88 3.78 9.55
C ALA A 26 -22.48 2.30 9.36
N ASN A 27 -23.47 1.43 9.08
CA ASN A 27 -23.28 -0.02 9.01
C ASN A 27 -23.35 -0.60 7.58
N GLY A 28 -23.42 0.22 6.53
CA GLY A 28 -23.29 -0.22 5.14
C GLY A 28 -24.47 -1.04 4.56
N CYS A 29 -25.42 -1.48 5.39
CA CYS A 29 -26.57 -2.30 4.99
C CYS A 29 -27.86 -1.48 5.20
N LYS A 30 -28.55 -1.12 4.11
CA LYS A 30 -29.77 -0.31 4.20
C LYS A 30 -30.87 -1.12 4.89
N LYS A 31 -31.37 -0.65 6.03
CA LYS A 31 -32.65 -1.08 6.59
C LYS A 31 -33.72 -0.14 6.02
N ASN A 32 -34.66 -0.65 5.23
CA ASN A 32 -35.86 0.13 4.91
C ASN A 32 -36.77 0.17 6.15
N MET A 33 -37.48 1.28 6.34
CA MET A 33 -38.31 1.60 7.53
C MET A 33 -39.63 0.81 7.63
N ALA A 34 -39.82 -0.21 6.80
CA ALA A 34 -40.83 -1.23 6.99
C ALA A 34 -40.07 -2.54 7.20
N ASP A 35 -40.51 -3.40 8.12
CA ASP A 35 -39.82 -4.61 8.60
C ASP A 35 -39.46 -5.69 7.54
N GLU A 36 -39.42 -5.33 6.26
CA GLU A 36 -38.81 -6.05 5.17
C GLU A 36 -37.34 -5.62 5.07
N ILE A 37 -36.48 -6.42 5.70
CA ILE A 37 -35.08 -6.47 5.30
C ILE A 37 -35.08 -6.88 3.82
N ASP A 38 -34.54 -6.04 2.94
CA ASP A 38 -34.30 -6.44 1.56
C ASP A 38 -33.18 -7.50 1.58
N VAL A 39 -33.60 -8.76 1.60
CA VAL A 39 -32.77 -9.96 1.76
C VAL A 39 -31.79 -10.13 0.58
N THR A 40 -31.86 -9.26 -0.43
CA THR A 40 -31.03 -9.31 -1.64
C THR A 40 -29.65 -8.65 -1.51
N ASP A 41 -29.37 -7.85 -0.46
CA ASP A 41 -28.15 -7.02 -0.37
C ASP A 41 -27.06 -7.55 0.60
N TRP A 42 -27.15 -8.81 1.03
CA TRP A 42 -26.18 -9.40 1.97
C TRP A 42 -24.72 -9.27 1.46
N GLN A 43 -24.52 -9.47 0.15
CA GLN A 43 -23.19 -9.47 -0.45
C GLN A 43 -22.59 -8.05 -0.49
N SER A 44 -23.38 -7.04 -0.82
CA SER A 44 -22.91 -5.64 -0.74
C SER A 44 -22.67 -5.19 0.70
N CYS A 45 -23.46 -5.71 1.65
CA CYS A 45 -23.27 -5.50 3.09
C CYS A 45 -21.88 -6.03 3.53
N LEU A 46 -21.52 -7.24 3.09
CA LEU A 46 -20.20 -7.83 3.33
C LEU A 46 -19.05 -7.06 2.64
N GLU A 47 -19.24 -6.65 1.39
CA GLU A 47 -18.23 -5.91 0.63
C GLU A 47 -17.92 -4.55 1.27
N ARG A 48 -18.94 -3.84 1.77
CA ARG A 48 -18.80 -2.52 2.38
C ARG A 48 -18.25 -2.53 3.80
N ALA A 49 -18.31 -3.65 4.51
CA ALA A 49 -17.76 -3.73 5.86
C ALA A 49 -16.23 -3.55 5.82
N GLN A 50 -15.75 -2.54 6.54
CA GLN A 50 -14.31 -2.17 6.64
C GLN A 50 -13.74 -2.44 8.03
N SER A 51 -14.57 -2.80 9.01
CA SER A 51 -14.16 -3.10 10.37
C SER A 51 -15.03 -4.20 10.98
N THR A 52 -14.47 -4.93 11.95
CA THR A 52 -15.18 -6.05 12.59
C THR A 52 -16.51 -5.63 13.26
N PRO A 53 -16.65 -4.43 13.88
CA PRO A 53 -17.95 -4.01 14.44
C PRO A 53 -19.04 -3.83 13.37
N GLN A 54 -18.67 -3.50 12.13
CA GLN A 54 -19.64 -3.33 11.03
C GLN A 54 -20.22 -4.65 10.53
N LEU A 55 -19.61 -5.80 10.86
CA LEU A 55 -20.10 -7.12 10.44
C LEU A 55 -21.31 -7.61 11.24
N GLY A 56 -21.67 -6.98 12.36
CA GLY A 56 -22.79 -7.46 13.20
C GLY A 56 -24.12 -7.57 12.43
N GLU A 57 -24.38 -6.63 11.52
CA GLU A 57 -25.57 -6.66 10.67
C GLU A 57 -25.43 -7.71 9.54
N CYS A 58 -24.23 -7.92 8.99
CA CYS A 58 -23.96 -9.00 8.03
C CYS A 58 -24.25 -10.37 8.63
N TYR A 59 -23.78 -10.61 9.87
CA TYR A 59 -24.01 -11.86 10.60
C TYR A 59 -25.50 -12.13 10.83
N ARG A 60 -26.26 -11.10 11.22
CA ARG A 60 -27.71 -11.24 11.39
C ARG A 60 -28.39 -11.64 10.08
N LEU A 61 -28.04 -10.99 8.97
CA LEU A 61 -28.58 -11.30 7.65
C LEU A 61 -28.21 -12.70 7.19
N ALA A 62 -26.94 -13.08 7.32
CA ALA A 62 -26.45 -14.41 6.97
C ALA A 62 -27.18 -15.50 7.78
N CYS A 63 -27.38 -15.29 9.09
CA CYS A 63 -28.12 -16.24 9.93
C CYS A 63 -29.59 -16.37 9.57
N MET A 64 -30.28 -15.27 9.23
CA MET A 64 -31.67 -15.31 8.80
C MET A 64 -31.85 -16.05 7.47
N LEU A 65 -30.86 -15.95 6.59
CA LEU A 65 -30.82 -16.62 5.28
C LEU A 65 -30.45 -18.09 5.34
N ALA A 66 -29.63 -18.47 6.33
CA ALA A 66 -29.01 -19.78 6.42
C ALA A 66 -29.88 -20.88 7.05
N ASP A 67 -30.97 -20.51 7.75
CA ASP A 67 -31.72 -21.33 8.73
C ASP A 67 -31.63 -22.86 8.51
N PRO A 68 -30.89 -23.60 9.36
CA PRO A 68 -30.22 -23.14 10.59
C PRO A 68 -28.96 -22.28 10.33
N CYS A 69 -28.70 -21.31 11.22
CA CYS A 69 -27.45 -20.54 11.18
C CYS A 69 -26.27 -21.41 11.63
N ASP A 70 -25.72 -22.17 10.70
CA ASP A 70 -24.59 -23.08 10.88
C ASP A 70 -23.32 -22.53 10.21
N SER A 71 -22.18 -22.79 10.82
CA SER A 71 -20.84 -22.63 10.26
C SER A 71 -20.63 -23.29 8.90
N ASP A 72 -21.36 -24.37 8.61
CA ASP A 72 -21.28 -25.07 7.32
C ASP A 72 -22.08 -24.37 6.21
N ASN A 73 -22.89 -23.35 6.54
CA ASN A 73 -23.60 -22.56 5.54
C ASN A 73 -22.67 -21.57 4.82
N GLY A 74 -22.78 -21.52 3.49
CA GLY A 74 -21.96 -20.66 2.64
C GLY A 74 -21.99 -19.17 3.01
N PHE A 75 -23.15 -18.63 3.43
CA PHE A 75 -23.29 -17.22 3.81
C PHE A 75 -22.59 -16.91 5.14
N TYR A 76 -22.75 -17.79 6.13
CA TYR A 76 -22.11 -17.63 7.43
C TYR A 76 -20.59 -17.78 7.31
N ARG A 77 -20.14 -18.77 6.52
CA ARG A 77 -18.73 -18.98 6.20
C ARG A 77 -18.10 -17.76 5.53
N GLN A 78 -18.77 -17.15 4.54
CA GLN A 78 -18.27 -15.94 3.87
C GLN A 78 -18.18 -14.74 4.84
N THR A 79 -19.10 -14.66 5.81
CA THR A 79 -19.04 -13.62 6.86
C THR A 79 -17.84 -13.84 7.79
N ALA A 80 -17.59 -15.09 8.21
CA ALA A 80 -16.42 -15.44 9.01
C ALA A 80 -15.10 -15.20 8.25
N GLU A 81 -15.04 -15.57 6.97
CA GLU A 81 -13.89 -15.26 6.09
C GLU A 81 -13.64 -13.75 6.01
N LYS A 82 -14.69 -12.93 5.90
CA LYS A 82 -14.52 -11.47 5.94
C LYS A 82 -14.00 -10.97 7.28
N GLU A 83 -14.50 -11.49 8.40
CA GLU A 83 -14.01 -11.10 9.72
C GLU A 83 -12.53 -11.45 9.92
N ILE A 84 -12.12 -12.66 9.51
CA ILE A 84 -10.71 -13.08 9.52
C ILE A 84 -9.87 -12.12 8.67
N THR A 85 -10.35 -11.74 7.48
CA THR A 85 -9.67 -10.79 6.58
C THR A 85 -9.49 -9.42 7.25
N LEU A 86 -10.52 -8.91 7.93
CA LEU A 86 -10.45 -7.63 8.63
C LEU A 86 -9.48 -7.67 9.82
N HIS A 87 -9.39 -8.80 10.53
CA HIS A 87 -8.38 -9.00 11.57
C HIS A 87 -6.96 -9.04 10.99
N LEU A 88 -6.76 -9.71 9.85
CA LEU A 88 -5.48 -9.73 9.13
C LEU A 88 -5.05 -8.32 8.73
N LEU A 89 -5.93 -7.56 8.07
CA LEU A 89 -5.64 -6.17 7.67
C LEU A 89 -5.38 -5.23 8.86
N ALA A 90 -5.96 -5.53 10.03
CA ALA A 90 -5.72 -4.78 11.26
C ALA A 90 -4.46 -5.22 12.03
N GLY A 91 -3.65 -6.14 11.47
CA GLY A 91 -2.45 -6.67 12.13
C GLY A 91 -2.72 -7.64 13.30
N LYS A 92 -3.97 -8.10 13.45
CA LYS A 92 -4.41 -8.95 14.57
C LYS A 92 -4.35 -10.44 14.19
N ILE A 93 -3.15 -10.93 13.88
CA ILE A 93 -2.93 -12.29 13.34
C ILE A 93 -3.43 -13.39 14.28
N ASP A 94 -3.14 -13.30 15.58
CA ASP A 94 -3.54 -14.34 16.54
C ASP A 94 -5.06 -14.48 16.62
N GLN A 95 -5.78 -13.35 16.55
CA GLN A 95 -7.24 -13.34 16.50
C GLN A 95 -7.75 -13.94 15.20
N ALA A 96 -7.12 -13.61 14.07
CA ALA A 96 -7.45 -14.16 12.77
C ALA A 96 -7.23 -15.69 12.73
N LYS A 97 -6.13 -16.20 13.30
CA LYS A 97 -5.82 -17.64 13.43
C LYS A 97 -6.84 -18.36 14.31
N LEU A 98 -7.15 -17.79 15.47
CA LEU A 98 -8.14 -18.36 16.39
C LEU A 98 -9.53 -18.45 15.73
N LEU A 99 -9.92 -17.41 15.02
CA LEU A 99 -11.20 -17.35 14.32
C LEU A 99 -11.25 -18.34 13.15
N ALA A 100 -10.17 -18.43 12.36
CA ALA A 100 -10.06 -19.43 11.29
C ALA A 100 -10.18 -20.86 11.84
N ALA A 101 -9.50 -21.17 12.95
CA ALA A 101 -9.61 -22.47 13.61
C ALA A 101 -11.03 -22.76 14.10
N ARG A 102 -11.71 -21.76 14.69
CA ARG A 102 -13.09 -21.89 15.16
C ARG A 102 -14.07 -22.23 14.04
N HIS A 103 -13.84 -21.71 12.83
CA HIS A 103 -14.71 -21.90 11.67
C HIS A 103 -14.22 -22.99 10.71
N ASN A 104 -13.25 -23.83 11.12
CA ASN A 104 -12.64 -24.86 10.26
C ASN A 104 -12.10 -24.32 8.92
N ILE A 105 -11.67 -23.06 8.90
CA ILE A 105 -11.07 -22.40 7.73
C ILE A 105 -9.56 -22.62 7.77
N VAL A 106 -9.00 -23.09 6.65
CA VAL A 106 -7.55 -23.27 6.50
C VAL A 106 -6.88 -21.90 6.38
N PHE A 107 -6.37 -21.38 7.50
CA PHE A 107 -5.80 -20.05 7.62
C PHE A 107 -4.72 -19.77 6.57
N ASP A 108 -3.77 -20.68 6.37
CA ASP A 108 -2.68 -20.54 5.41
C ASP A 108 -3.19 -20.34 3.98
N THR A 109 -4.20 -21.13 3.57
CA THR A 109 -4.81 -21.01 2.24
C THR A 109 -5.46 -19.65 2.07
N MET A 110 -6.17 -19.18 3.09
CA MET A 110 -6.84 -17.89 3.08
C MET A 110 -5.84 -16.73 3.04
N PHE A 111 -4.78 -16.79 3.86
CA PHE A 111 -3.70 -15.81 3.88
C PHE A 111 -3.03 -15.69 2.50
N ARG A 112 -2.72 -16.82 1.87
CA ARG A 112 -2.11 -16.86 0.51
C ARG A 112 -3.04 -16.33 -0.56
N ALA A 113 -4.34 -16.64 -0.48
CA ALA A 113 -5.35 -16.13 -1.40
C ALA A 113 -5.47 -14.60 -1.27
N MET A 114 -5.51 -14.09 -0.05
CA MET A 114 -5.57 -12.66 0.24
C MET A 114 -4.32 -11.93 -0.25
N PHE A 115 -3.12 -12.47 0.00
CA PHE A 115 -1.88 -11.92 -0.55
C PHE A 115 -1.92 -11.85 -2.08
N SER A 116 -2.31 -12.95 -2.73
CA SER A 116 -2.42 -13.01 -4.21
C SER A 116 -3.44 -12.01 -4.75
N GLN A 117 -4.56 -11.82 -4.05
CA GLN A 117 -5.57 -10.84 -4.41
C GLN A 117 -5.03 -9.41 -4.32
N LEU A 118 -4.39 -9.04 -3.20
CA LEU A 118 -3.79 -7.71 -3.02
C LEU A 118 -2.75 -7.39 -4.11
N ILE A 119 -1.93 -8.37 -4.51
CA ILE A 119 -0.99 -8.24 -5.63
C ILE A 119 -1.73 -8.01 -6.95
N SER A 120 -2.83 -8.74 -7.20
CA SER A 120 -3.63 -8.60 -8.43
C SER A 120 -4.32 -7.24 -8.53
N GLU A 121 -4.73 -6.69 -7.38
CA GLU A 121 -5.40 -5.39 -7.24
C GLU A 121 -4.43 -4.21 -7.17
N GLU A 122 -3.12 -4.44 -7.38
CA GLU A 122 -2.07 -3.40 -7.34
C GLU A 122 -1.91 -2.72 -5.97
N LYS A 123 -2.33 -3.41 -4.90
CA LYS A 123 -2.18 -2.96 -3.50
C LYS A 123 -0.89 -3.50 -2.90
N SER A 124 0.25 -3.18 -3.52
CA SER A 124 1.56 -3.74 -3.14
C SER A 124 1.97 -3.41 -1.70
N GLU A 125 1.64 -2.22 -1.21
CA GLU A 125 1.90 -1.81 0.18
C GLU A 125 1.12 -2.68 1.18
N GLN A 126 -0.19 -2.85 0.98
CA GLN A 126 -1.01 -3.73 1.82
C GLN A 126 -0.57 -5.20 1.72
N ALA A 127 -0.15 -5.64 0.53
CA ALA A 127 0.40 -6.98 0.36
C ALA A 127 1.72 -7.16 1.12
N ALA A 128 2.58 -6.14 1.15
CA ALA A 128 3.82 -6.15 1.91
C ALA A 128 3.55 -6.17 3.42
N ASP A 129 2.66 -5.31 3.90
CA ASP A 129 2.21 -5.32 5.30
C ASP A 129 1.70 -6.70 5.70
N LEU A 130 0.83 -7.30 4.87
CA LEU A 130 0.32 -8.65 5.10
C LEU A 130 1.44 -9.70 5.12
N TYR A 131 2.40 -9.64 4.20
CA TYR A 131 3.54 -10.55 4.17
C TYR A 131 4.40 -10.45 5.44
N HIS A 132 4.74 -9.23 5.88
CA HIS A 132 5.58 -9.01 7.06
C HIS A 132 4.90 -9.42 8.37
N LEU A 133 3.57 -9.48 8.40
CA LEU A 133 2.81 -10.01 9.52
C LEU A 133 3.10 -11.51 9.74
N ALA A 134 3.16 -12.31 8.68
CA ALA A 134 3.37 -13.77 8.79
C ALA A 134 4.20 -14.33 7.63
N PRO A 135 5.52 -14.05 7.59
CA PRO A 135 6.40 -14.44 6.48
C PRO A 135 6.54 -15.97 6.35
N ASP A 136 6.34 -16.72 7.43
CA ASP A 136 6.37 -18.19 7.47
C ASP A 136 5.25 -18.83 6.64
N LEU A 137 4.12 -18.13 6.47
CA LEU A 137 2.95 -18.64 5.74
C LEU A 137 3.08 -18.51 4.22
N LEU A 138 4.02 -17.70 3.75
CA LEU A 138 4.29 -17.46 2.35
C LEU A 138 5.77 -17.73 2.03
N PRO A 139 6.15 -19.01 1.82
CA PRO A 139 7.53 -19.36 1.52
C PRO A 139 8.06 -18.58 0.31
N ALA A 140 9.35 -18.27 0.35
CA ALA A 140 10.13 -17.63 -0.70
C ALA A 140 9.72 -17.97 -2.15
N ILE A 141 9.60 -19.27 -2.45
CA ILE A 141 9.22 -19.78 -3.79
C ILE A 141 7.80 -19.36 -4.18
N GLU A 142 6.86 -19.43 -3.23
CA GLU A 142 5.46 -19.05 -3.46
C GLU A 142 5.33 -17.54 -3.65
N LEU A 143 5.99 -16.77 -2.79
CA LEU A 143 6.08 -15.31 -2.89
C LEU A 143 6.62 -14.90 -4.26
N GLN A 144 7.75 -15.48 -4.68
CA GLN A 144 8.35 -15.24 -5.99
C GLN A 144 7.39 -15.60 -7.12
N ARG A 145 6.66 -16.72 -7.03
CA ARG A 145 5.69 -17.15 -8.05
C ARG A 145 4.56 -16.15 -8.24
N VAL A 146 3.98 -15.67 -7.14
CA VAL A 146 2.87 -14.70 -7.17
C VAL A 146 3.35 -13.37 -7.74
N VAL A 147 4.49 -12.86 -7.24
CA VAL A 147 5.09 -11.61 -7.74
C VAL A 147 5.45 -11.72 -9.23
N ASN A 148 6.09 -12.81 -9.65
CA ASN A 148 6.44 -13.01 -11.06
C ASN A 148 5.24 -13.11 -11.99
N ARG A 149 4.13 -13.71 -11.53
CA ARG A 149 2.90 -13.74 -12.32
C ARG A 149 2.39 -12.32 -12.61
N ARG A 150 2.44 -11.43 -11.61
CA ARG A 150 2.06 -10.01 -11.78
C ARG A 150 3.02 -9.26 -12.70
N LEU A 151 4.32 -9.52 -12.56
CA LEU A 151 5.36 -8.82 -13.32
C LEU A 151 5.53 -9.32 -14.75
N LYS A 152 4.95 -10.48 -15.11
CA LYS A 152 5.13 -11.15 -16.41
C LYS A 152 4.91 -10.21 -17.61
N ASP A 153 3.93 -9.33 -17.52
CA ASP A 153 3.55 -8.42 -18.61
C ASP A 153 4.09 -6.99 -18.41
N ILE A 154 4.86 -6.75 -17.34
CA ILE A 154 5.42 -5.44 -17.01
C ILE A 154 6.81 -5.30 -17.60
N GLN A 155 6.94 -4.49 -18.66
CA GLN A 155 8.22 -4.19 -19.31
C GLN A 155 8.96 -2.98 -18.72
N LYS A 156 8.73 -2.67 -17.43
CA LYS A 156 9.32 -1.49 -16.76
C LYS A 156 10.33 -1.94 -15.68
N PRO A 157 11.66 -1.89 -15.95
CA PRO A 157 12.68 -2.42 -15.04
C PRO A 157 12.60 -1.88 -13.61
N CYS A 158 12.30 -0.58 -13.44
CA CYS A 158 12.16 0.02 -12.11
C CYS A 158 10.94 -0.48 -11.34
N VAL A 159 9.83 -0.76 -12.02
CA VAL A 159 8.64 -1.33 -11.38
C VAL A 159 8.93 -2.75 -10.93
N VAL A 160 9.61 -3.53 -11.76
CA VAL A 160 10.07 -4.89 -11.41
C VAL A 160 11.00 -4.83 -10.21
N TYR A 161 12.01 -3.95 -10.23
CA TYR A 161 12.93 -3.75 -9.11
C TYR A 161 12.20 -3.38 -7.81
N GLN A 162 11.29 -2.41 -7.86
CA GLN A 162 10.51 -2.00 -6.69
C GLN A 162 9.74 -3.17 -6.06
N TYR A 163 9.06 -3.98 -6.86
CA TYR A 163 8.34 -5.15 -6.35
C TYR A 163 9.32 -6.13 -5.67
N TYR A 164 10.46 -6.40 -6.31
CA TYR A 164 11.46 -7.29 -5.75
C TYR A 164 12.06 -6.77 -4.44
N GLN A 165 12.28 -5.45 -4.34
CA GLN A 165 12.73 -4.80 -3.12
C GLN A 165 11.66 -4.87 -2.01
N THR A 166 10.42 -4.51 -2.34
CA THR A 166 9.27 -4.50 -1.40
C THR A 166 9.03 -5.86 -0.74
N PHE A 167 9.27 -6.96 -1.48
CA PHE A 167 9.06 -8.32 -0.98
C PHE A 167 10.37 -9.03 -0.59
N GLU A 168 11.48 -8.30 -0.48
CA GLU A 168 12.80 -8.84 -0.12
C GLU A 168 13.25 -10.01 -1.01
N LEU A 169 12.79 -10.06 -2.25
CA LEU A 169 13.07 -11.11 -3.22
C LEU A 169 14.40 -10.92 -3.97
N GLY A 170 15.16 -9.87 -3.64
CA GLY A 170 16.34 -9.46 -4.40
C GLY A 170 17.43 -10.54 -4.53
N ILE A 171 17.59 -11.41 -3.54
CA ILE A 171 18.58 -12.51 -3.56
C ILE A 171 18.13 -13.65 -4.50
N MET A 172 16.84 -13.73 -4.83
CA MET A 172 16.25 -14.85 -5.57
C MET A 172 16.07 -14.59 -7.07
N HIS A 173 16.29 -13.35 -7.54
CA HIS A 173 16.24 -13.06 -8.98
C HIS A 173 17.61 -13.32 -9.61
N PRO A 174 17.72 -14.22 -10.60
CA PRO A 174 19.01 -14.51 -11.25
C PRO A 174 19.66 -13.27 -11.88
N ASP A 175 18.84 -12.30 -12.30
CA ASP A 175 19.29 -11.01 -12.87
C ASP A 175 19.11 -9.79 -11.95
N HIS A 176 19.00 -9.95 -10.62
CA HIS A 176 18.78 -8.79 -9.73
C HIS A 176 19.79 -7.66 -9.95
N GLY A 177 21.07 -8.01 -10.11
CA GLY A 177 22.12 -7.04 -10.41
C GLY A 177 21.93 -6.31 -11.75
N ASN A 178 21.38 -6.99 -12.77
CA ASN A 178 21.07 -6.37 -14.05
C ASN A 178 19.83 -5.49 -13.96
N LEU A 179 18.81 -5.88 -13.18
CA LEU A 179 17.62 -5.08 -12.93
C LEU A 179 17.94 -3.75 -12.23
N VAL A 180 18.82 -3.76 -11.23
CA VAL A 180 19.33 -2.54 -10.57
C VAL A 180 19.96 -1.61 -11.60
N LYS A 181 20.87 -2.13 -12.44
CA LYS A 181 21.54 -1.35 -13.49
C LYS A 181 20.56 -0.81 -14.53
N TYR A 182 19.63 -1.63 -15.02
CA TYR A 182 18.64 -1.19 -15.99
C TYR A 182 17.70 -0.13 -15.42
N CYS A 183 17.29 -0.26 -14.15
CA CYS A 183 16.49 0.78 -13.52
C CYS A 183 17.29 2.08 -13.37
N PHE A 184 18.52 1.99 -12.86
CA PHE A 184 19.42 3.13 -12.74
C PHE A 184 19.62 3.88 -14.07
N THR A 185 20.03 3.18 -15.13
CA THR A 185 20.25 3.79 -16.45
C THR A 185 19.01 4.47 -16.98
N ASN A 186 17.82 3.86 -16.81
CA ASN A 186 16.57 4.46 -17.24
C ASN A 186 16.23 5.74 -16.46
N LEU A 187 16.43 5.75 -15.14
CA LEU A 187 16.11 6.90 -14.29
C LEU A 187 17.04 8.10 -14.55
N VAL A 188 18.34 7.85 -14.73
CA VAL A 188 19.30 8.93 -15.00
C VAL A 188 19.17 9.47 -16.43
N ALA A 189 18.70 8.66 -17.38
CA ALA A 189 18.42 9.08 -18.75
C ALA A 189 17.10 9.84 -18.92
N MET A 190 16.31 10.03 -17.86
CA MET A 190 15.09 10.82 -17.90
C MET A 190 15.38 12.32 -18.02
N ASP A 191 14.34 13.11 -18.32
CA ASP A 191 14.45 14.56 -18.28
C ASP A 191 14.76 15.05 -16.86
N PHE A 192 15.16 16.31 -16.78
CA PHE A 192 15.60 16.94 -15.55
C PHE A 192 14.57 16.87 -14.41
N ILE A 193 13.30 17.17 -14.69
CA ILE A 193 12.24 17.20 -13.68
C ILE A 193 11.94 15.78 -13.21
N SER A 194 11.88 14.83 -14.14
CA SER A 194 11.67 13.42 -13.83
C SER A 194 12.82 12.83 -13.00
N THR A 195 14.07 13.19 -13.29
CA THR A 195 15.22 12.74 -12.50
C THR A 195 15.16 13.27 -11.07
N GLU A 196 14.81 14.56 -10.91
CA GLU A 196 14.61 15.18 -9.59
C GLU A 196 13.55 14.44 -8.77
N ASN A 197 12.39 14.15 -9.38
CA ASN A 197 11.30 13.43 -8.73
C ASN A 197 11.67 11.98 -8.35
N ASN A 198 12.62 11.37 -9.04
CA ASN A 198 13.06 10.00 -8.80
C ASN A 198 14.36 9.92 -7.97
N LEU A 199 14.83 11.02 -7.40
CA LEU A 199 16.04 11.05 -6.57
C LEU A 199 16.00 10.05 -5.39
N PRO A 200 14.87 9.85 -4.67
CA PRO A 200 14.79 8.84 -3.62
C PRO A 200 15.00 7.41 -4.13
N MET A 201 14.54 7.11 -5.35
CA MET A 201 14.75 5.81 -5.99
C MET A 201 16.21 5.61 -6.39
N LEU A 202 16.84 6.65 -6.96
CA LEU A 202 18.26 6.60 -7.30
C LEU A 202 19.14 6.34 -6.07
N LEU A 203 18.80 6.97 -4.94
CA LEU A 203 19.47 6.71 -3.66
C LEU A 203 19.26 5.25 -3.17
N SER A 204 18.03 4.74 -3.22
CA SER A 204 17.78 3.35 -2.80
C SER A 204 18.52 2.33 -3.67
N LEU A 205 18.72 2.65 -4.97
CA LEU A 205 19.53 1.83 -5.89
C LEU A 205 21.02 1.87 -5.56
N THR A 206 21.56 2.98 -5.04
CA THR A 206 22.97 3.08 -4.63
C THR A 206 23.34 2.22 -3.44
N ASP A 207 22.39 2.02 -2.53
CA ASP A 207 22.53 1.14 -1.37
C ASP A 207 22.47 -0.34 -1.78
N GLY A 208 21.76 -0.64 -2.89
CA GLY A 208 21.70 -1.96 -3.52
C GLY A 208 23.02 -2.36 -4.17
N HIS A 209 23.72 -3.33 -3.62
CA HIS A 209 24.98 -3.84 -4.14
C HIS A 209 24.90 -4.17 -5.66
N ASN A 210 25.76 -3.53 -6.47
CA ASN A 210 26.15 -3.79 -7.88
C ASN A 210 26.35 -2.52 -8.74
N LEU A 211 26.12 -1.33 -8.19
CA LEU A 211 26.57 -0.08 -8.80
C LEU A 211 28.07 0.17 -8.53
N SER A 212 28.76 0.67 -9.55
CA SER A 212 30.15 1.13 -9.48
C SER A 212 30.29 2.37 -8.61
N GLN A 213 31.51 2.65 -8.14
CA GLN A 213 31.77 3.88 -7.38
C GLN A 213 31.39 5.14 -8.18
N ALA A 214 31.65 5.15 -9.48
CA ALA A 214 31.30 6.26 -10.36
C ALA A 214 29.77 6.51 -10.44
N GLU A 215 28.96 5.45 -10.51
CA GLU A 215 27.49 5.55 -10.50
C GLU A 215 26.97 6.07 -9.15
N ARG A 216 27.60 5.68 -8.04
CA ARG A 216 27.30 6.21 -6.70
C ARG A 216 27.66 7.69 -6.60
N ASP A 217 28.85 8.05 -7.05
CA ASP A 217 29.33 9.44 -7.06
C ASP A 217 28.43 10.34 -7.93
N LEU A 218 27.90 9.83 -9.05
CA LEU A 218 26.88 10.52 -9.85
C LEU A 218 25.66 10.88 -9.00
N VAL A 219 25.07 9.90 -8.31
CA VAL A 219 23.83 10.12 -7.55
C VAL A 219 24.08 11.09 -6.40
N LEU A 220 25.18 10.94 -5.67
CA LEU A 220 25.56 11.86 -4.60
C LEU A 220 25.76 13.29 -5.14
N THR A 221 26.37 13.43 -6.31
CA THR A 221 26.53 14.72 -7.00
C THR A 221 25.17 15.32 -7.35
N LEU A 222 24.24 14.53 -7.89
CA LEU A 222 22.88 14.98 -8.17
C LEU A 222 22.16 15.43 -6.90
N VAL A 223 22.26 14.68 -5.80
CA VAL A 223 21.66 15.05 -4.49
C VAL A 223 22.16 16.40 -4.03
N CYS A 224 23.48 16.59 -3.97
CA CYS A 224 24.04 17.85 -3.50
C CYS A 224 23.70 19.02 -4.45
N TYR A 225 23.67 18.77 -5.76
CA TYR A 225 23.23 19.74 -6.76
C TYR A 225 21.77 20.16 -6.57
N PHE A 226 20.84 19.23 -6.36
CA PHE A 226 19.42 19.54 -6.14
C PHE A 226 19.20 20.34 -4.85
N LYS A 227 19.92 20.00 -3.77
CA LYS A 227 19.92 20.82 -2.54
C LYS A 227 20.36 22.26 -2.82
N PHE A 228 21.42 22.43 -3.62
CA PHE A 228 21.90 23.76 -3.99
C PHE A 228 20.88 24.52 -4.85
N LYS A 229 20.28 23.86 -5.85
CA LYS A 229 19.25 24.43 -6.73
C LYS A 229 18.02 24.91 -5.94
N HIS A 230 17.61 24.15 -4.92
CA HIS A 230 16.50 24.49 -4.02
C HIS A 230 16.86 25.53 -2.95
N LYS A 231 18.06 26.10 -3.02
CA LYS A 231 18.56 27.13 -2.09
C LYS A 231 18.74 26.62 -0.65
N GLU A 232 18.87 25.30 -0.48
CA GLU A 232 19.24 24.66 0.80
C GLU A 232 20.76 24.72 0.98
N PHE A 233 21.35 25.92 0.95
CA PHE A 233 22.80 26.08 0.81
C PHE A 233 23.63 25.42 1.91
N ASP A 234 23.18 25.48 3.16
CA ASP A 234 23.88 24.85 4.29
C ASP A 234 23.88 23.31 4.15
N GLN A 235 22.74 22.72 3.77
CA GLN A 235 22.63 21.28 3.53
C GLN A 235 23.40 20.84 2.28
N ALA A 236 23.38 21.65 1.23
CA ALA A 236 24.15 21.39 0.02
C ALA A 236 25.66 21.41 0.32
N ARG A 237 26.12 22.37 1.15
CA ARG A 237 27.50 22.44 1.58
C ARG A 237 27.92 21.23 2.41
N GLN A 238 27.10 20.85 3.39
CA GLN A 238 27.31 19.63 4.18
C GLN A 238 27.40 18.40 3.28
N CYS A 239 26.44 18.24 2.37
CA CYS A 239 26.41 17.15 1.40
C CYS A 239 27.70 17.07 0.56
N ILE A 240 28.20 18.22 0.06
CA ILE A 240 29.44 18.27 -0.72
C ILE A 240 30.65 17.86 0.12
N GLU A 241 30.74 18.35 1.36
CA GLU A 241 31.86 18.07 2.28
C GLU A 241 31.85 16.62 2.74
N GLU A 242 30.69 16.07 3.12
CA GLU A 242 30.52 14.68 3.57
C GLU A 242 30.83 13.67 2.46
N ASN A 243 30.46 13.98 1.22
CA ASN A 243 30.63 13.08 0.08
C ASN A 243 31.90 13.37 -0.76
N ASN A 244 32.78 14.26 -0.29
CA ASN A 244 34.02 14.67 -0.99
C ASN A 244 33.80 15.08 -2.46
N ILE A 245 32.70 15.77 -2.75
CA ILE A 245 32.34 16.15 -4.12
C ILE A 245 33.18 17.36 -4.55
N ASP A 246 33.77 17.28 -5.75
CA ASP A 246 34.46 18.41 -6.34
C ASP A 246 33.47 19.56 -6.57
N LYS A 247 33.64 20.64 -5.79
CA LYS A 247 32.81 21.85 -5.82
C LYS A 247 32.73 22.46 -7.23
N THR A 248 33.75 22.26 -8.07
CA THR A 248 33.74 22.76 -9.45
C THR A 248 32.69 22.06 -10.30
N ILE A 249 32.39 20.77 -10.05
CA ILE A 249 31.33 20.02 -10.73
C ILE A 249 29.97 20.69 -10.47
N ILE A 250 29.66 20.99 -9.22
CA ILE A 250 28.39 21.62 -8.85
C ILE A 250 28.23 22.99 -9.51
N ILE A 251 29.30 23.80 -9.52
CA ILE A 251 29.31 25.12 -10.18
C ILE A 251 29.07 24.97 -11.69
N GLN A 252 29.75 24.01 -12.34
CA GLN A 252 29.63 23.77 -13.76
C GLN A 252 28.23 23.24 -14.14
N MET A 253 27.65 22.39 -13.30
CA MET A 253 26.27 21.92 -13.45
C MET A 253 25.26 23.07 -13.37
N LEU A 254 25.43 24.03 -12.45
CA LEU A 254 24.53 25.19 -12.34
C LEU A 254 24.57 26.12 -13.55
N ALA A 255 25.70 26.16 -14.26
CA ALA A 255 25.88 26.94 -15.48
C ALA A 255 25.47 26.18 -16.75
N ALA A 256 25.28 24.86 -16.66
CA ALA A 256 24.97 24.02 -17.80
C ALA A 256 23.51 24.19 -18.24
N PRO A 257 23.23 24.25 -19.56
CA PRO A 257 21.85 24.24 -20.06
C PRO A 257 21.14 22.90 -19.77
N ASN A 258 21.89 21.80 -19.72
CA ASN A 258 21.44 20.49 -19.28
C ASN A 258 22.43 19.91 -18.24
N PRO A 259 22.19 20.11 -16.93
CA PRO A 259 23.09 19.68 -15.86
C PRO A 259 23.29 18.16 -15.79
N ILE A 260 22.29 17.38 -16.17
CA ILE A 260 22.33 15.91 -16.10
C ILE A 260 23.16 15.35 -17.26
N GLU A 261 22.93 15.82 -18.48
CA GLU A 261 23.77 15.44 -19.64
C GLU A 261 25.23 15.83 -19.43
N TYR A 262 25.48 17.01 -18.84
CA TYR A 262 26.84 17.44 -18.47
C TYR A 262 27.49 16.45 -17.49
N LEU A 263 26.78 16.05 -16.44
CA LEU A 263 27.29 15.11 -15.44
C LEU A 263 27.52 13.71 -16.03
N LEU A 264 26.59 13.21 -16.84
CA LEU A 264 26.71 11.94 -17.56
C LEU A 264 27.91 11.93 -18.51
N ALA A 265 28.11 13.00 -19.29
CA ALA A 265 29.26 13.11 -20.18
C ALA A 265 30.59 13.08 -19.41
N ARG A 266 30.65 13.68 -18.22
CA ARG A 266 31.85 13.66 -17.37
C ARG A 266 32.18 12.27 -16.81
N LEU A 267 31.20 11.41 -16.60
CA LEU A 267 31.42 10.04 -16.09
C LEU A 267 31.82 9.03 -17.16
N LEU A 268 31.50 9.33 -18.41
CA LEU A 268 31.94 8.52 -19.56
C LEU A 268 33.40 8.77 -19.94
N LEU A 269 33.98 9.88 -19.48
CA LEU A 269 35.37 10.30 -19.71
C LEU A 269 36.29 9.83 -18.58
#